data_AF-A0A7W6BP18-F1
#
_entry.id   AF-A0A7W6BP18-F1
#
_cell.length_a   1.000
_cell.length_b   1.000
_cell.length_c   1.000
_cell.angle_alpha   90.00
_cell.angle_beta   90.00
_cell.angle_gamma   90.00
#
_symmetry.space_group_name_H-M   'P 1'
#
loop_
_entity.id
_entity.type
_entity.pdbx_description
1 polymer ?
#
loop_
_entity_poly.entity_id
_entity_poly.type
_entity_poly.pdbx_seq_one_letter_code
_entity_poly.pdbx_strand_id
1 'polypeptide(L)'
;MTGVPIVFVHVHHPDVWEEMARDLAAAIQRPFGLVLTCRDAGMTLAAVDSPHVLFTRQVVVENRGRDVLPFMKALRAEGDGFDIGLKLHTKKSVHRDDGDDWRRFLTRSLLAGRDGVPAPLAAMEAVPSLGLVVPEAHLLGLRGRIVLNGRITRRMIAALGLDLTLRELEEGRFAAGSMFWFRREALSPLADPALDSLFATERGQLDGTAAHAAERLFAALTHRRDYLAAGTEALPGLLDAAERGAPRAEMDEIVEQSARDAQNPFVLPMSKFWQRHPWMLIAAHHVYTRSPQPIWRVARTLFRRFTLDR
;
A
#
# COMPACT_ATOMS: atom_id res chain seq x y z
N MET A 1 4.31 -23.24 -10.50
CA MET A 1 3.53 -22.00 -10.75
C MET A 1 4.40 -20.74 -10.76
N THR A 2 5.74 -20.87 -10.76
CA THR A 2 6.69 -19.77 -10.95
C THR A 2 6.43 -19.12 -12.31
N GLY A 3 5.79 -17.95 -12.34
CA GLY A 3 5.39 -17.22 -13.56
C GLY A 3 3.91 -16.85 -13.65
N VAL A 4 3.04 -17.42 -12.79
CA VAL A 4 1.64 -16.99 -12.66
C VAL A 4 1.56 -15.94 -11.54
N PRO A 5 1.13 -14.70 -11.80
CA PRO A 5 0.95 -13.71 -10.75
C PRO A 5 -0.24 -14.07 -9.84
N ILE A 6 -0.14 -13.70 -8.56
CA ILE A 6 -1.24 -13.86 -7.60
C ILE A 6 -1.79 -12.49 -7.19
N VAL A 7 -3.09 -12.29 -7.37
CA VAL A 7 -3.79 -11.09 -6.95
C VAL A 7 -4.39 -11.31 -5.56
N PHE A 8 -3.93 -10.56 -4.58
CA PHE A 8 -4.43 -10.52 -3.21
C PHE A 8 -5.36 -9.34 -3.05
N VAL A 9 -6.62 -9.59 -2.68
CA VAL A 9 -7.60 -8.53 -2.45
C VAL A 9 -8.21 -8.65 -1.06
N HIS A 10 -8.08 -7.59 -0.26
CA HIS A 10 -8.87 -7.47 0.97
C HIS A 10 -10.23 -6.84 0.69
N VAL A 11 -11.29 -7.64 0.83
CA VAL A 11 -12.68 -7.25 0.57
C VAL A 11 -13.40 -6.98 1.88
N HIS A 12 -13.39 -5.70 2.27
CA HIS A 12 -14.21 -5.18 3.37
C HIS A 12 -15.55 -4.63 2.87
N HIS A 13 -15.59 -4.11 1.64
CA HIS A 13 -16.76 -3.51 0.99
C HIS A 13 -17.11 -4.27 -0.31
N PRO A 14 -18.05 -5.22 -0.27
CA PRO A 14 -18.42 -6.05 -1.42
C PRO A 14 -18.92 -5.28 -2.64
N ASP A 15 -19.60 -4.15 -2.43
CA ASP A 15 -20.10 -3.30 -3.50
C ASP A 15 -18.97 -2.62 -4.30
N VAL A 16 -17.86 -2.30 -3.63
CA VAL A 16 -16.64 -1.82 -4.31
C VAL A 16 -15.90 -2.96 -5.00
N TRP A 17 -15.94 -4.15 -4.43
CA TRP A 17 -15.34 -5.33 -5.04
C TRP A 17 -15.96 -5.66 -6.40
N GLU A 18 -17.28 -5.48 -6.57
CA GLU A 18 -17.95 -5.72 -7.85
C GLU A 18 -17.42 -4.84 -9.00
N GLU A 19 -17.06 -3.58 -8.72
CA GLU A 19 -16.35 -2.71 -9.68
C GLU A 19 -14.94 -3.24 -9.96
N MET A 20 -14.16 -3.53 -8.91
CA MET A 20 -12.77 -3.98 -9.03
C MET A 20 -12.64 -5.36 -9.71
N ALA A 21 -13.61 -6.24 -9.53
CA ALA A 21 -13.65 -7.55 -10.20
C ALA A 21 -13.77 -7.40 -11.72
N ARG A 22 -14.59 -6.43 -12.18
CA ARG A 22 -14.68 -6.08 -13.61
C ARG A 22 -13.40 -5.45 -14.12
N ASP A 23 -12.78 -4.55 -13.35
CA ASP A 23 -11.50 -3.95 -13.72
C ASP A 23 -10.40 -5.02 -13.88
N LEU A 24 -10.33 -6.00 -12.97
CA LEU A 24 -9.39 -7.12 -13.05
C LEU A 24 -9.62 -8.00 -14.27
N ALA A 25 -10.88 -8.36 -14.53
CA ALA A 25 -11.25 -9.18 -15.69
C ALA A 25 -10.86 -8.51 -17.02
N ALA A 26 -11.04 -7.19 -17.11
CA ALA A 26 -10.70 -6.43 -18.31
C ALA A 26 -9.18 -6.25 -18.49
N ALA A 27 -8.45 -6.04 -17.39
CA ALA A 27 -7.04 -5.68 -17.42
C ALA A 27 -6.07 -6.86 -17.54
N ILE A 28 -6.39 -8.02 -16.95
CA ILE A 28 -5.50 -9.18 -16.89
C ILE A 28 -6.03 -10.29 -17.81
N GLN A 29 -5.54 -10.32 -19.05
CA GLN A 29 -5.90 -11.30 -20.09
C GLN A 29 -4.85 -12.41 -20.23
N ARG A 30 -4.30 -12.86 -19.10
CA ARG A 30 -3.33 -13.95 -19.00
C ARG A 30 -3.51 -14.69 -17.68
N PRO A 31 -3.08 -15.97 -17.57
CA PRO A 31 -3.32 -16.77 -16.36
C PRO A 31 -2.88 -16.08 -15.06
N PHE A 32 -3.77 -16.01 -14.06
CA PHE A 32 -3.48 -15.48 -12.72
C PHE A 32 -4.27 -16.23 -11.62
N GLY A 33 -3.73 -16.19 -10.40
CA GLY A 33 -4.42 -16.68 -9.20
C GLY A 33 -5.11 -15.54 -8.45
N LEU A 34 -6.24 -15.82 -7.79
CA LEU A 34 -6.97 -14.84 -6.98
C LEU A 34 -7.09 -15.31 -5.52
N VAL A 35 -6.66 -14.46 -4.59
CA VAL A 35 -6.78 -14.68 -3.15
C VAL A 35 -7.58 -13.54 -2.53
N LEU A 36 -8.80 -13.86 -2.08
CA LEU A 36 -9.71 -12.91 -1.46
C LEU A 36 -9.69 -13.08 0.06
N THR A 37 -9.46 -12.00 0.78
CA THR A 37 -9.67 -11.99 2.24
C THR A 37 -10.95 -11.24 2.58
N CYS A 38 -11.78 -11.82 3.44
CA CYS A 38 -13.02 -11.19 3.89
C CYS A 38 -13.30 -11.54 5.35
N ARG A 39 -14.18 -10.76 6.00
CA ARG A 39 -14.51 -10.94 7.43
C ARG A 39 -15.40 -12.14 7.73
N ASP A 40 -16.10 -12.66 6.72
CA ASP A 40 -17.17 -13.63 6.89
C ASP A 40 -17.15 -14.63 5.73
N ALA A 41 -17.19 -15.92 6.06
CA ALA A 41 -17.28 -17.01 5.08
C ALA A 41 -18.55 -16.91 4.24
N GLY A 42 -19.66 -16.44 4.83
CA GLY A 42 -20.96 -16.29 4.16
C GLY A 42 -21.10 -15.02 3.33
N MET A 43 -20.04 -14.18 3.24
CA MET A 43 -20.06 -12.99 2.40
C MET A 43 -20.04 -13.39 0.92
N THR A 44 -21.15 -13.15 0.21
CA THR A 44 -21.20 -13.31 -1.24
C THR A 44 -20.31 -12.26 -1.91
N LEU A 45 -19.30 -12.72 -2.64
CA LEU A 45 -18.39 -11.88 -3.41
C LEU A 45 -18.64 -12.11 -4.91
N ALA A 46 -18.66 -11.03 -5.68
CA ALA A 46 -18.74 -11.11 -7.14
C ALA A 46 -17.57 -11.96 -7.68
N ALA A 47 -17.85 -12.82 -8.64
CA ALA A 47 -16.82 -13.54 -9.37
C ALA A 47 -16.08 -12.59 -10.32
N VAL A 48 -14.81 -12.87 -10.57
CA VAL A 48 -14.06 -12.23 -11.66
C VAL A 48 -14.38 -12.98 -12.95
N ASP A 49 -15.18 -12.38 -13.83
CA ASP A 49 -15.60 -12.98 -15.10
C ASP A 49 -14.47 -12.94 -16.13
N SER A 50 -13.49 -13.83 -15.99
CA SER A 50 -12.36 -13.96 -16.89
C SER A 50 -11.94 -15.42 -17.01
N PRO A 51 -11.72 -15.94 -18.24
CA PRO A 51 -11.24 -17.31 -18.44
C PRO A 51 -9.80 -17.52 -17.97
N HIS A 52 -9.11 -16.44 -17.57
CA HIS A 52 -7.71 -16.48 -17.14
C HIS A 52 -7.53 -16.67 -15.64
N VAL A 53 -8.62 -16.68 -14.85
CA VAL A 53 -8.58 -17.00 -13.43
C VAL A 53 -8.31 -18.50 -13.27
N LEU A 54 -7.11 -18.87 -12.82
CA LEU A 54 -6.75 -20.28 -12.62
C LEU A 54 -7.39 -20.87 -11.36
N PHE A 55 -7.50 -20.05 -10.31
CA PHE A 55 -8.17 -20.42 -9.07
C PHE A 55 -8.60 -19.16 -8.32
N THR A 56 -9.63 -19.30 -7.49
CA THR A 56 -10.01 -18.32 -6.49
C THR A 56 -10.01 -18.97 -5.12
N ARG A 57 -9.28 -18.38 -4.16
CA ARG A 57 -9.22 -18.83 -2.76
C ARG A 57 -9.77 -17.74 -1.86
N GLN A 58 -10.73 -18.08 -1.02
CA GLN A 58 -11.26 -17.18 0.00
C GLN A 58 -10.64 -17.53 1.36
N VAL A 59 -10.10 -16.53 2.04
CA VAL A 59 -9.48 -16.65 3.36
C VAL A 59 -10.24 -15.77 4.35
N VAL A 60 -10.89 -16.40 5.32
CA VAL A 60 -11.69 -15.69 6.32
C VAL A 60 -10.77 -15.13 7.39
N VAL A 61 -10.78 -13.81 7.55
CA VAL A 61 -9.93 -13.09 8.50
C VAL A 61 -10.69 -11.91 9.10
N GLU A 62 -10.50 -11.66 10.39
CA GLU A 62 -11.01 -10.45 11.03
C GLU A 62 -10.59 -9.19 10.27
N ASN A 63 -11.47 -8.19 10.19
CA ASN A 63 -11.12 -6.85 9.70
C ASN A 63 -10.34 -6.06 10.78
N ARG A 64 -9.21 -6.63 11.22
CA ARG A 64 -8.26 -6.09 12.17
C ARG A 64 -6.96 -5.85 11.41
N GLY A 65 -6.29 -4.73 11.67
CA GLY A 65 -5.13 -4.28 10.91
C GLY A 65 -5.48 -3.71 9.53
N ARG A 66 -6.73 -3.29 9.33
CA ARG A 66 -7.26 -2.77 8.06
C ARG A 66 -6.99 -3.75 6.93
N ASP A 67 -6.41 -3.32 5.82
CA ASP A 67 -6.02 -4.16 4.68
C ASP A 67 -4.67 -4.87 4.85
N VAL A 68 -3.85 -4.43 5.83
CA VAL A 68 -2.47 -4.90 5.98
C VAL A 68 -2.40 -6.27 6.63
N LEU A 69 -2.97 -6.45 7.83
CA LEU A 69 -2.92 -7.74 8.51
C LEU A 69 -3.65 -8.85 7.73
N PRO A 70 -4.83 -8.61 7.11
CA PRO A 70 -5.43 -9.56 6.19
C PRO A 70 -4.49 -9.98 5.05
N PHE A 71 -3.79 -9.01 4.44
CA PHE A 71 -2.79 -9.30 3.42
C PHE A 71 -1.64 -10.15 3.96
N MET A 72 -1.09 -9.84 5.14
CA MET A 72 -0.01 -10.63 5.76
C MET A 72 -0.44 -12.08 6.02
N LYS A 73 -1.68 -12.28 6.50
CA LYS A 73 -2.27 -13.61 6.70
C LYS A 73 -2.45 -14.37 5.38
N ALA A 74 -2.93 -13.68 4.34
CA ALA A 74 -3.07 -14.28 3.01
C ALA A 74 -1.71 -14.62 2.38
N LEU A 75 -0.73 -13.72 2.49
CA LEU A 75 0.63 -13.92 2.01
C LEU A 75 1.28 -15.15 2.65
N ARG A 76 1.11 -15.32 3.97
CA ARG A 76 1.54 -16.52 4.70
C ARG A 76 0.80 -17.77 4.24
N ALA A 77 -0.51 -17.71 4.08
CA ALA A 77 -1.32 -18.86 3.67
C ALA A 77 -1.02 -19.33 2.24
N GLU A 78 -0.63 -18.41 1.34
CA GLU A 78 -0.26 -18.73 -0.04
C GLU A 78 1.14 -19.37 -0.15
N GLY A 79 2.00 -19.16 0.85
CA GLY A 79 3.36 -19.69 0.86
C GLY A 79 4.30 -18.97 -0.11
N ASP A 80 5.31 -19.69 -0.60
CA ASP A 80 6.38 -19.16 -1.47
C ASP A 80 6.24 -19.62 -2.94
N GLY A 81 5.09 -20.19 -3.33
CA GLY A 81 4.88 -20.83 -4.64
C GLY A 81 4.71 -19.88 -5.85
N PHE A 82 4.93 -18.59 -5.66
CA PHE A 82 4.77 -17.55 -6.68
C PHE A 82 5.85 -16.48 -6.56
N ASP A 83 6.14 -15.80 -7.67
CA ASP A 83 7.19 -14.75 -7.73
C ASP A 83 6.58 -13.34 -7.63
N ILE A 84 5.56 -13.04 -8.44
CA ILE A 84 4.96 -11.71 -8.50
C ILE A 84 3.54 -11.74 -7.93
N GLY A 85 3.24 -10.79 -7.04
CA GLY A 85 1.90 -10.58 -6.51
C GLY A 85 1.39 -9.16 -6.74
N LEU A 86 0.08 -9.01 -6.75
CA LEU A 86 -0.62 -7.71 -6.72
C LEU A 86 -1.42 -7.62 -5.42
N LYS A 87 -1.19 -6.61 -4.61
CA LYS A 87 -1.99 -6.31 -3.42
C LYS A 87 -2.98 -5.20 -3.73
N LEU A 88 -4.27 -5.48 -3.52
CA LEU A 88 -5.38 -4.53 -3.60
C LEU A 88 -6.25 -4.61 -2.34
N HIS A 89 -7.12 -3.61 -2.15
CA HIS A 89 -8.16 -3.66 -1.13
C HIS A 89 -9.35 -2.77 -1.50
N THR A 90 -10.52 -3.08 -0.97
CA THR A 90 -11.72 -2.27 -1.17
C THR A 90 -11.64 -1.03 -0.29
N LYS A 91 -10.89 -0.01 -0.73
CA LYS A 91 -10.75 1.26 -0.01
C LYS A 91 -12.01 2.11 -0.18
N LYS A 92 -12.67 2.46 0.93
CA LYS A 92 -13.66 3.55 0.97
C LYS A 92 -13.22 4.60 1.97
N SER A 93 -13.23 5.87 1.56
CA SER A 93 -13.15 6.98 2.51
C SER A 93 -14.51 7.66 2.63
N VAL A 94 -15.31 7.21 3.61
CA VAL A 94 -16.67 7.71 3.93
C VAL A 94 -16.70 9.21 4.32
N HIS A 95 -15.54 9.87 4.42
CA HIS A 95 -15.40 11.23 4.94
C HIS A 95 -14.71 12.20 3.96
N ARG A 96 -14.51 11.80 2.70
CA ARG A 96 -14.00 12.67 1.63
C ARG A 96 -14.86 12.53 0.39
N ASP A 97 -15.15 13.65 -0.26
CA ASP A 97 -15.96 13.69 -1.49
C ASP A 97 -15.23 13.03 -2.68
N ASP A 98 -13.90 12.87 -2.61
CA ASP A 98 -13.02 12.32 -3.66
C ASP A 98 -12.59 10.85 -3.42
N GLY A 99 -13.19 10.16 -2.44
CA GLY A 99 -12.72 8.86 -1.97
C GLY A 99 -12.74 7.74 -3.00
N ASP A 100 -13.82 7.71 -3.80
CA ASP A 100 -13.99 6.75 -4.87
C ASP A 100 -13.05 7.06 -6.04
N ASP A 101 -12.79 8.33 -6.31
CA ASP A 101 -11.84 8.77 -7.34
C ASP A 101 -10.41 8.40 -6.95
N TRP A 102 -10.06 8.52 -5.67
CA TRP A 102 -8.75 8.05 -5.18
C TRP A 102 -8.61 6.54 -5.35
N ARG A 103 -9.60 5.74 -4.94
CA ARG A 103 -9.54 4.27 -5.15
C ARG A 103 -9.40 3.95 -6.63
N ARG A 104 -10.25 4.51 -7.49
CA ARG A 104 -10.22 4.29 -8.93
C ARG A 104 -8.87 4.66 -9.52
N PHE A 105 -8.27 5.76 -9.08
CA PHE A 105 -6.93 6.15 -9.49
C PHE A 105 -5.88 5.10 -9.12
N LEU A 106 -5.82 4.66 -7.86
CA LEU A 106 -4.85 3.65 -7.41
C LEU A 106 -4.98 2.35 -8.21
N THR A 107 -6.21 1.85 -8.35
CA THR A 107 -6.49 0.62 -9.09
C THR A 107 -6.13 0.78 -10.57
N ARG A 108 -6.54 1.88 -11.21
CA ARG A 108 -6.23 2.13 -12.64
C ARG A 108 -4.74 2.24 -12.88
N SER A 109 -3.97 2.93 -12.04
CA SER A 109 -2.50 3.00 -12.20
C SER A 109 -1.86 1.60 -12.18
N LEU A 110 -2.35 0.69 -11.33
CA LEU A 110 -1.78 -0.66 -11.19
C LEU A 110 -2.26 -1.65 -12.26
N LEU A 111 -3.41 -1.40 -12.87
CA LEU A 111 -4.03 -2.27 -13.88
C LEU A 111 -3.84 -1.76 -15.31
N ALA A 112 -3.48 -0.49 -15.50
CA ALA A 112 -3.20 0.08 -16.81
C ALA A 112 -2.08 -0.70 -17.51
N GLY A 113 -2.25 -0.93 -18.82
CA GLY A 113 -1.38 -1.79 -19.58
C GLY A 113 -1.74 -1.83 -21.07
N ARG A 114 -1.09 -2.73 -21.80
CA ARG A 114 -1.34 -2.99 -23.22
C ARG A 114 -1.57 -4.48 -23.41
N ASP A 115 -2.38 -4.84 -24.40
CA ASP A 115 -2.60 -6.22 -24.81
C ASP A 115 -2.99 -7.16 -23.66
N GLY A 116 -3.78 -6.64 -22.70
CA GLY A 116 -4.24 -7.39 -21.54
C GLY A 116 -3.15 -7.76 -20.52
N VAL A 117 -2.02 -7.05 -20.53
CA VAL A 117 -0.95 -7.17 -19.53
C VAL A 117 -0.74 -5.82 -18.85
N PRO A 118 -0.96 -5.72 -17.52
CA PRO A 118 -0.64 -4.51 -16.77
C PRO A 118 0.83 -4.12 -16.93
N ALA A 119 1.09 -2.84 -17.20
CA ALA A 119 2.44 -2.32 -17.38
C ALA A 119 3.36 -2.58 -16.17
N PRO A 120 2.90 -2.48 -14.90
CA PRO A 120 3.70 -2.88 -13.75
C PRO A 120 4.13 -4.35 -13.79
N LEU A 121 3.23 -5.26 -14.18
CA LEU A 121 3.54 -6.69 -14.27
C LEU A 121 4.59 -6.93 -15.36
N ALA A 122 4.39 -6.38 -16.56
CA ALA A 122 5.34 -6.49 -17.65
C ALA A 122 6.72 -5.93 -17.28
N ALA A 123 6.76 -4.77 -16.60
CA ALA A 123 8.01 -4.17 -16.15
C ALA A 123 8.73 -5.02 -15.10
N MET A 124 8.00 -5.62 -14.16
CA MET A 124 8.60 -6.52 -13.18
C MET A 124 9.14 -7.80 -13.81
N GLU A 125 8.48 -8.34 -14.83
CA GLU A 125 8.98 -9.48 -15.60
C GLU A 125 10.25 -9.14 -16.40
N ALA A 126 10.35 -7.93 -16.96
CA ALA A 126 11.49 -7.45 -17.72
C ALA A 126 12.68 -6.99 -16.85
N VAL A 127 12.41 -6.48 -15.65
CA VAL A 127 13.41 -5.91 -14.73
C VAL A 127 13.46 -6.74 -13.44
N PRO A 128 14.34 -7.76 -13.34
CA PRO A 128 14.42 -8.64 -12.17
C PRO A 128 14.68 -7.91 -10.85
N SER A 129 15.39 -6.79 -10.89
CA SER A 129 15.67 -5.95 -9.71
C SER A 129 14.48 -5.11 -9.25
N LEU A 130 13.36 -5.05 -10.00
CA LEU A 130 12.15 -4.33 -9.60
C LEU A 130 11.31 -5.20 -8.66
N GLY A 131 11.27 -4.85 -7.38
CA GLY A 131 10.60 -5.64 -6.33
C GLY A 131 9.30 -5.06 -5.81
N LEU A 132 9.03 -3.78 -6.04
CA LEU A 132 7.79 -3.12 -5.63
C LEU A 132 7.40 -2.05 -6.64
N VAL A 133 6.16 -2.10 -7.13
CA VAL A 133 5.59 -1.05 -7.99
C VAL A 133 4.32 -0.51 -7.37
N VAL A 134 4.33 0.78 -7.04
CA VAL A 134 3.21 1.49 -6.40
C VAL A 134 2.47 2.36 -7.44
N PRO A 135 1.23 2.78 -7.16
CA PRO A 135 0.48 3.68 -8.03
C PRO A 135 1.22 4.98 -8.33
N GLU A 136 0.85 5.61 -9.44
CA GLU A 136 1.46 6.86 -9.89
C GLU A 136 1.48 7.91 -8.77
N ALA A 137 2.64 8.54 -8.53
CA ALA A 137 2.81 9.56 -7.50
C ALA A 137 2.54 9.09 -6.05
N HIS A 138 2.47 7.79 -5.79
CA HIS A 138 2.23 7.24 -4.44
C HIS A 138 3.48 6.68 -3.76
N LEU A 139 4.66 6.81 -4.39
CA LEU A 139 5.95 6.56 -3.74
C LEU A 139 6.44 7.84 -3.03
N LEU A 140 5.86 8.13 -1.88
CA LEU A 140 6.03 9.42 -1.20
C LEU A 140 7.22 9.42 -0.23
N GLY A 141 7.89 10.56 -0.07
CA GLY A 141 8.91 10.75 0.96
C GLY A 141 8.35 10.63 2.38
N LEU A 142 9.08 9.97 3.28
CA LEU A 142 8.66 9.71 4.66
C LEU A 142 8.92 10.86 5.65
N ARG A 143 9.79 11.81 5.29
CA ARG A 143 10.20 12.93 6.15
C ARG A 143 9.00 13.65 6.77
N GLY A 144 8.94 13.70 8.10
CA GLY A 144 7.86 14.36 8.85
C GLY A 144 6.53 13.60 8.91
N ARG A 145 6.44 12.41 8.27
CA ARG A 145 5.23 11.58 8.21
C ARG A 145 5.27 10.37 9.14
N ILE A 146 6.32 10.19 9.94
CA ILE A 146 6.42 9.05 10.89
C ILE A 146 6.01 9.39 12.32
N VAL A 147 5.85 10.69 12.63
CA VAL A 147 5.72 11.20 14.01
C VAL A 147 4.65 10.47 14.83
N LEU A 148 3.46 10.28 14.26
CA LEU A 148 2.36 9.58 14.93
C LEU A 148 2.59 8.06 15.08
N ASN A 149 3.49 7.48 14.28
CA ASN A 149 3.73 6.04 14.20
C ASN A 149 5.04 5.60 14.85
N GLY A 150 5.95 6.51 15.20
CA GLY A 150 7.34 6.16 15.57
C GLY A 150 7.48 5.08 16.65
N ARG A 151 6.57 5.03 17.65
CA ARG A 151 6.59 3.95 18.65
C ARG A 151 6.23 2.59 18.07
N ILE A 152 5.15 2.50 17.30
CA ILE A 152 4.70 1.23 16.72
C ILE A 152 5.62 0.80 15.56
N THR A 153 6.14 1.75 14.79
CA THR A 153 7.14 1.49 13.75
C THR A 153 8.43 0.92 14.34
N ARG A 154 8.95 1.46 15.45
CA ARG A 154 10.12 0.86 16.14
C ARG A 154 9.87 -0.59 16.57
N ARG A 155 8.69 -0.89 17.12
CA ARG A 155 8.33 -2.26 17.50
C ARG A 155 8.27 -3.18 16.29
N MET A 156 7.74 -2.70 15.18
CA MET A 156 7.66 -3.46 13.94
C MET A 156 9.03 -3.69 13.31
N ILE A 157 9.89 -2.67 13.26
CA ILE A 157 11.30 -2.78 12.85
C ILE A 157 12.01 -3.87 13.67
N ALA A 158 11.88 -3.81 14.99
CA ALA A 158 12.49 -4.80 15.89
C ALA A 158 11.93 -6.21 15.65
N ALA A 159 10.61 -6.36 15.50
CA ALA A 159 9.98 -7.65 15.23
C ALA A 159 10.37 -8.25 13.87
N LEU A 160 10.63 -7.38 12.87
CA LEU A 160 11.12 -7.78 11.55
C LEU A 160 12.64 -8.00 11.50
N GLY A 161 13.36 -7.81 12.61
CA GLY A 161 14.82 -7.93 12.66
C GLY A 161 15.54 -6.91 11.78
N LEU A 162 14.93 -5.75 11.52
CA LEU A 162 15.53 -4.72 10.69
C LEU A 162 16.51 -3.88 11.51
N ASP A 163 17.75 -3.80 11.05
CA ASP A 163 18.74 -2.83 11.55
C ASP A 163 18.52 -1.47 10.88
N LEU A 164 17.40 -0.83 11.25
CA LEU A 164 16.92 0.42 10.66
C LEU A 164 16.45 1.36 11.77
N THR A 165 17.04 2.54 11.87
CA THR A 165 16.56 3.58 12.76
C THR A 165 15.36 4.31 12.15
N LEU A 166 14.56 4.98 13.00
CA LEU A 166 13.49 5.83 12.49
C LEU A 166 14.01 6.98 11.62
N ARG A 167 15.21 7.48 11.91
CA ARG A 167 15.82 8.58 11.16
C ARG A 167 16.18 8.16 9.74
N GLU A 168 16.83 7.02 9.60
CA GLU A 168 17.15 6.44 8.28
C GLU A 168 15.87 6.12 7.51
N LEU A 169 14.85 5.60 8.19
CA LEU A 169 13.55 5.37 7.56
C LEU A 169 12.91 6.67 7.06
N GLU A 170 13.03 7.79 7.78
CA GLU A 170 12.51 9.10 7.35
C GLU A 170 13.19 9.67 6.11
N GLU A 171 14.41 9.24 5.80
CA GLU A 171 15.16 9.63 4.60
C GLU A 171 14.66 8.90 3.35
N GLY A 172 13.94 7.79 3.53
CA GLY A 172 13.37 6.97 2.46
C GLY A 172 11.97 7.38 2.01
N ARG A 173 11.35 6.47 1.26
CA ARG A 173 9.99 6.59 0.71
C ARG A 173 9.08 5.49 1.21
N PHE A 174 7.77 5.66 1.05
CA PHE A 174 6.77 4.65 1.36
C PHE A 174 5.67 4.54 0.31
N ALA A 175 5.04 3.37 0.27
CA ALA A 175 3.96 3.01 -0.64
C ALA A 175 2.61 3.51 -0.09
N ALA A 176 2.28 4.78 -0.33
CA ALA A 176 1.07 5.38 0.19
C ALA A 176 -0.20 4.74 -0.41
N GLY A 177 -1.14 4.35 0.45
CA GLY A 177 -2.41 3.75 0.03
C GLY A 177 -2.43 2.22 0.07
N SER A 178 -1.29 1.57 0.32
CA SER A 178 -1.14 0.12 0.48
C SER A 178 -1.76 -0.71 -0.65
N MET A 179 -1.60 -0.27 -1.90
CA MET A 179 -1.86 -1.06 -3.10
C MET A 179 -0.60 -1.05 -3.94
N PHE A 180 -0.17 -2.20 -4.46
CA PHE A 180 1.09 -2.30 -5.20
C PHE A 180 1.26 -3.69 -5.82
N TRP A 181 2.06 -3.76 -6.89
CA TRP A 181 2.69 -5.01 -7.31
C TRP A 181 3.96 -5.25 -6.50
N PHE A 182 4.31 -6.50 -6.22
CA PHE A 182 5.46 -6.85 -5.40
C PHE A 182 6.07 -8.20 -5.79
N ARG A 183 7.37 -8.35 -5.56
CA ARG A 183 8.05 -9.66 -5.56
C ARG A 183 7.83 -10.33 -4.22
N ARG A 184 7.44 -11.61 -4.26
CA ARG A 184 7.16 -12.41 -3.06
C ARG A 184 8.37 -12.45 -2.11
N GLU A 185 9.57 -12.48 -2.66
CA GLU A 185 10.80 -12.45 -1.88
C GLU A 185 10.95 -11.13 -1.10
N ALA A 186 10.73 -9.99 -1.77
CA ALA A 186 10.86 -8.65 -1.19
C ALA A 186 10.01 -8.46 0.08
N LEU A 187 8.83 -9.07 0.12
CA LEU A 187 7.88 -8.94 1.24
C LEU A 187 7.79 -10.20 2.11
N SER A 188 8.66 -11.21 1.90
CA SER A 188 8.66 -12.45 2.69
C SER A 188 8.72 -12.28 4.22
N PRO A 189 9.42 -11.27 4.80
CA PRO A 189 9.40 -11.06 6.25
C PRO A 189 8.00 -10.80 6.83
N LEU A 190 7.07 -10.30 6.02
CA LEU A 190 5.70 -10.02 6.45
C LEU A 190 4.84 -11.28 6.65
N ALA A 191 5.34 -12.45 6.25
CA ALA A 191 4.66 -13.72 6.51
C ALA A 191 4.79 -14.17 7.97
N ASP A 192 5.66 -13.56 8.79
CA ASP A 192 5.89 -13.97 10.18
C ASP A 192 4.65 -13.77 11.07
N PRO A 193 4.09 -14.84 11.68
CA PRO A 193 2.94 -14.74 12.59
C PRO A 193 3.22 -13.94 13.87
N ALA A 194 4.47 -13.74 14.29
CA ALA A 194 4.79 -12.91 15.45
C ALA A 194 4.31 -11.45 15.29
N LEU A 195 4.22 -10.98 14.05
CA LEU A 195 3.78 -9.62 13.72
C LEU A 195 2.30 -9.38 14.03
N ASP A 196 1.45 -10.42 14.01
CA ASP A 196 0.02 -10.32 14.28
C ASP A 196 -0.26 -9.64 15.63
N SER A 197 0.60 -9.90 16.63
CA SER A 197 0.49 -9.35 18.00
C SER A 197 0.64 -7.83 18.07
N LEU A 198 1.28 -7.20 17.08
CA LEU A 198 1.45 -5.75 17.00
C LEU A 198 0.14 -5.03 16.60
N PHE A 199 -0.77 -5.74 15.95
CA PHE A 199 -2.05 -5.19 15.48
C PHE A 199 -3.10 -5.23 16.59
N ALA A 200 -3.14 -4.19 17.41
CA ALA A 200 -4.21 -3.99 18.38
C ALA A 200 -5.56 -3.68 17.69
N THR A 201 -6.67 -3.98 18.38
CA THR A 201 -8.03 -3.62 17.92
C THR A 201 -8.14 -2.12 17.66
N GLU A 202 -8.60 -1.75 16.46
CA GLU A 202 -8.83 -0.37 16.08
C GLU A 202 -9.98 0.26 16.88
N ARG A 203 -9.82 1.55 17.20
CA ARG A 203 -10.83 2.41 17.84
C ARG A 203 -11.17 3.62 16.97
N GLY A 204 -11.06 3.46 15.64
CA GLY A 204 -11.31 4.51 14.66
C GLY A 204 -10.15 5.51 14.48
N GLN A 205 -8.92 5.14 14.83
CA GLN A 205 -7.75 6.01 14.67
C GLN A 205 -7.48 6.30 13.18
N LEU A 206 -7.20 7.55 12.82
CA LEU A 206 -6.88 7.95 11.44
C LEU A 206 -5.42 7.65 11.04
N ASP A 207 -4.52 7.52 12.01
CA ASP A 207 -3.10 7.17 11.83
C ASP A 207 -2.59 6.53 13.15
N GLY A 208 -1.32 6.13 13.24
CA GLY A 208 -0.70 5.67 14.50
C GLY A 208 -0.89 4.19 14.82
N THR A 209 -1.34 3.38 13.86
CA THR A 209 -1.62 1.95 14.04
C THR A 209 -0.52 1.07 13.44
N ALA A 210 -0.51 -0.23 13.74
CA ALA A 210 0.44 -1.17 13.14
C ALA A 210 0.29 -1.26 11.60
N ALA A 211 -0.92 -1.10 11.06
CA ALA A 211 -1.15 -1.04 9.62
C ALA A 211 -0.40 0.14 8.97
N HIS A 212 -0.47 1.32 9.60
CA HIS A 212 0.25 2.51 9.15
C HIS A 212 1.77 2.39 9.33
N ALA A 213 2.22 1.66 10.35
CA ALA A 213 3.64 1.34 10.53
C ALA A 213 4.16 0.43 9.40
N ALA A 214 3.42 -0.62 9.06
CA ALA A 214 3.75 -1.54 7.98
C ALA A 214 3.74 -0.83 6.61
N GLU A 215 2.76 0.06 6.38
CA GLU A 215 2.69 0.86 5.16
C GLU A 215 3.98 1.65 4.90
N ARG A 216 4.56 2.20 5.98
CA ARG A 216 5.84 2.94 5.94
C ARG A 216 7.05 2.04 5.71
N LEU A 217 6.93 0.74 5.92
CA LEU A 217 8.02 -0.22 5.83
C LEU A 217 8.05 -1.03 4.53
N PHE A 218 6.99 -1.06 3.72
CA PHE A 218 6.97 -1.86 2.49
C PHE A 218 8.16 -1.58 1.57
N ALA A 219 8.45 -0.31 1.27
CA ALA A 219 9.58 0.05 0.41
C ALA A 219 10.93 -0.25 1.09
N ALA A 220 11.06 -0.01 2.40
CA ALA A 220 12.27 -0.31 3.15
C ALA A 220 12.58 -1.82 3.17
N LEU A 221 11.54 -2.66 3.30
CA LEU A 221 11.66 -4.12 3.20
C LEU A 221 12.13 -4.56 1.81
N THR A 222 11.58 -3.95 0.76
CA THR A 222 12.00 -4.18 -0.62
C THR A 222 13.47 -3.85 -0.82
N HIS A 223 13.91 -2.66 -0.39
CA HIS A 223 15.32 -2.26 -0.50
C HIS A 223 16.27 -3.15 0.31
N ARG A 224 15.83 -3.66 1.46
CA ARG A 224 16.60 -4.61 2.29
C ARG A 224 16.84 -5.96 1.63
N ARG A 225 16.11 -6.28 0.57
CA ARG A 225 16.31 -7.45 -0.28
C ARG A 225 16.97 -7.09 -1.62
N ASP A 226 17.66 -5.96 -1.65
CA ASP A 226 18.36 -5.41 -2.82
C ASP A 226 17.46 -5.17 -4.04
N TYR A 227 16.15 -5.00 -3.82
CA TYR A 227 15.22 -4.63 -4.89
C TYR A 227 14.98 -3.10 -4.96
N LEU A 228 14.52 -2.67 -6.13
CA LEU A 228 13.98 -1.35 -6.41
C LEU A 228 12.50 -1.27 -5.99
N ALA A 229 12.11 -0.11 -5.48
CA ALA A 229 10.72 0.27 -5.25
C ALA A 229 10.40 1.51 -6.09
N ALA A 230 9.44 1.42 -7.00
CA ALA A 230 9.16 2.46 -7.98
C ALA A 230 7.67 2.82 -8.05
N GLY A 231 7.34 4.05 -8.41
CA GLY A 231 6.00 4.41 -8.88
C GLY A 231 5.83 4.05 -10.36
N THR A 232 4.59 3.94 -10.84
CA THR A 232 4.33 3.62 -12.26
C THR A 232 4.91 4.65 -13.23
N GLU A 233 5.11 5.89 -12.79
CA GLU A 233 5.75 6.98 -13.53
C GLU A 233 7.22 6.68 -13.92
N ALA A 234 7.90 5.81 -13.18
CA ALA A 234 9.31 5.48 -13.42
C ALA A 234 9.51 4.31 -14.39
N LEU A 235 8.45 3.56 -14.71
CA LEU A 235 8.56 2.31 -15.49
C LEU A 235 9.17 2.50 -16.87
N PRO A 236 8.83 3.54 -17.68
CA PRO A 236 9.44 3.72 -18.99
C PRO A 236 10.96 3.93 -18.89
N GLY A 237 11.43 4.71 -17.92
CA GLY A 237 12.85 4.94 -17.70
C GLY A 237 13.58 3.69 -17.20
N LEU A 238 12.95 2.92 -16.31
CA LEU A 238 13.51 1.66 -15.81
C LEU A 238 13.62 0.59 -16.89
N LEU A 239 12.66 0.51 -17.80
CA LEU A 239 12.68 -0.40 -18.94
C LEU A 239 13.84 -0.05 -19.90
N ASP A 240 13.96 1.23 -20.30
CA ASP A 240 15.09 1.70 -21.13
C ASP A 240 16.44 1.41 -20.47
N ALA A 241 16.57 1.74 -19.18
CA ALA A 241 17.78 1.50 -18.41
C ALA A 241 18.13 0.00 -18.36
N ALA A 242 17.13 -0.87 -18.16
CA ALA A 242 17.33 -2.32 -18.14
C ALA A 242 17.77 -2.87 -19.51
N GLU A 243 17.15 -2.40 -20.60
CA GLU A 243 17.50 -2.78 -21.97
C GLU A 243 18.95 -2.39 -22.32
N ARG A 244 19.42 -1.24 -21.83
CA ARG A 244 20.80 -0.78 -22.00
C ARG A 244 21.80 -1.44 -21.03
N GLY A 245 21.34 -2.24 -20.07
CA GLY A 245 22.20 -2.80 -19.02
C GLY A 245 22.78 -1.75 -18.08
N ALA A 246 22.02 -0.70 -17.79
CA ALA A 246 22.43 0.39 -16.91
C ALA A 246 22.75 -0.10 -15.49
N PRO A 247 23.71 0.53 -14.80
CA PRO A 247 24.04 0.18 -13.42
C PRO A 247 22.88 0.52 -12.47
N ARG A 248 22.84 -0.17 -11.32
CA ARG A 248 21.83 0.04 -10.28
C ARG A 248 21.68 1.51 -9.85
N ALA A 249 22.78 2.24 -9.72
CA ALA A 249 22.75 3.64 -9.32
C ALA A 249 21.93 4.52 -10.28
N GLU A 250 22.02 4.28 -11.59
CA GLU A 250 21.23 5.01 -12.60
C GLU A 250 19.73 4.68 -12.45
N MET A 251 19.39 3.42 -12.18
CA MET A 251 18.00 3.02 -11.91
C MET A 251 17.44 3.65 -10.63
N ASP A 252 18.22 3.73 -9.56
CA ASP A 252 17.83 4.40 -8.32
C ASP A 252 17.60 5.92 -8.56
N GLU A 253 18.44 6.55 -9.38
CA GLU A 253 18.27 7.96 -9.78
C GLU A 253 16.99 8.19 -10.59
N ILE A 254 16.68 7.31 -11.55
CA ILE A 254 15.44 7.35 -12.33
C ILE A 254 14.23 7.29 -11.40
N VAL A 255 14.20 6.32 -10.49
CA VAL A 255 13.11 6.16 -9.51
C VAL A 255 12.95 7.42 -8.67
N GLU A 256 14.05 7.94 -8.13
CA GLU A 256 14.03 9.08 -7.24
C GLU A 256 13.60 10.36 -7.97
N GLN A 257 14.05 10.58 -9.20
CA GLN A 257 13.68 11.73 -10.01
C GLN A 257 12.19 11.66 -10.42
N SER A 258 11.74 10.53 -10.97
CA SER A 258 10.33 10.33 -11.34
C SER A 258 9.40 10.55 -10.14
N ALA A 259 9.75 10.02 -8.96
CA ALA A 259 8.96 10.16 -7.75
C ALA A 259 9.04 11.56 -7.10
N ARG A 260 9.98 12.43 -7.51
CA ARG A 260 9.98 13.87 -7.14
C ARG A 260 9.10 14.68 -8.07
N ASP A 261 9.12 14.36 -9.36
CA ASP A 261 8.41 15.13 -10.40
C ASP A 261 6.92 14.80 -10.44
N ALA A 262 6.54 13.60 -10.01
CA ALA A 262 5.15 13.16 -9.96
C ALA A 262 4.32 14.03 -8.99
N GLN A 263 3.21 14.57 -9.50
CA GLN A 263 2.25 15.35 -8.71
C GLN A 263 1.18 14.42 -8.16
N ASN A 264 1.04 14.32 -6.83
CA ASN A 264 -0.01 13.53 -6.22
C ASN A 264 -1.27 14.39 -5.99
N PRO A 265 -2.39 14.15 -6.70
CA PRO A 265 -3.59 14.97 -6.59
C PRO A 265 -4.40 14.70 -5.31
N PHE A 266 -4.11 13.63 -4.56
CA PHE A 266 -4.87 13.20 -3.38
C PHE A 266 -4.20 13.54 -2.04
N VAL A 267 -2.90 13.81 -2.05
CA VAL A 267 -2.13 14.17 -0.86
C VAL A 267 -2.20 15.67 -0.64
N LEU A 268 -3.02 16.10 0.31
CA LEU A 268 -2.98 17.47 0.79
C LEU A 268 -1.59 17.73 1.42
N PRO A 269 -0.93 18.86 1.11
CA PRO A 269 0.30 19.22 1.78
C PRO A 269 0.02 19.29 3.29
N MET A 270 0.84 18.61 4.10
CA MET A 270 0.85 18.88 5.54
C MET A 270 1.20 20.36 5.70
N SER A 271 0.33 21.14 6.34
CA SER A 271 0.62 22.55 6.55
C SER A 271 1.97 22.70 7.27
N LYS A 272 2.73 23.73 6.89
CA LYS A 272 4.07 24.00 7.45
C LYS A 272 4.04 24.10 8.98
N PHE A 273 2.89 24.47 9.53
CA PHE A 273 2.62 24.49 10.97
C PHE A 273 2.80 23.11 11.64
N TRP A 274 2.15 22.05 11.13
CA TRP A 274 2.24 20.71 11.72
C TRP A 274 3.63 20.09 11.53
N GLN A 275 4.32 20.45 10.45
CA GLN A 275 5.71 20.04 10.22
C GLN A 275 6.67 20.66 11.24
N ARG A 276 6.45 21.92 11.64
CA ARG A 276 7.24 22.63 12.65
C ARG A 276 6.91 22.23 14.09
N HIS A 277 5.69 21.77 14.36
CA HIS A 277 5.22 21.45 15.70
C HIS A 277 4.69 20.00 15.82
N PRO A 278 5.56 18.98 15.66
CA PRO A 278 5.16 17.57 15.66
C PRO A 278 4.49 17.12 16.97
N TRP A 279 4.83 17.74 18.11
CA TRP A 279 4.21 17.45 19.41
C TRP A 279 2.75 17.89 19.48
N MET A 280 2.37 18.97 18.79
CA MET A 280 0.97 19.43 18.74
C MET A 280 0.11 18.45 17.93
N LEU A 281 0.66 17.84 16.88
CA LEU A 281 -0.03 16.81 16.09
C LEU A 281 -0.30 15.57 16.95
N ILE A 282 0.68 15.15 17.75
CA ILE A 282 0.52 14.05 18.72
C ILE A 282 -0.56 14.38 19.74
N ALA A 283 -0.55 15.60 20.30
CA ALA A 283 -1.56 16.04 21.27
C ALA A 283 -2.97 16.07 20.65
N ALA A 284 -3.13 16.62 19.44
CA ALA A 284 -4.41 16.65 18.73
C ALA A 284 -4.94 15.24 18.44
N HIS A 285 -4.06 14.32 18.01
CA HIS A 285 -4.42 12.91 17.80
C HIS A 285 -4.83 12.22 19.11
N HIS A 286 -4.15 12.53 20.20
CA HIS A 286 -4.45 11.98 21.52
C HIS A 286 -5.81 12.42 22.03
N VAL A 287 -6.12 13.70 21.88
CA VAL A 287 -7.45 14.26 22.16
C VAL A 287 -8.50 13.59 21.25
N TYR A 288 -8.22 13.40 19.96
CA TYR A 288 -9.09 12.68 19.03
C TYR A 288 -9.44 11.26 19.41
N THR A 289 -8.44 10.46 19.74
CA THR A 289 -8.65 9.04 20.05
C THR A 289 -9.29 8.79 21.42
N ARG A 290 -9.34 9.81 22.30
CA ARG A 290 -9.88 9.69 23.67
C ARG A 290 -11.15 10.48 23.92
N SER A 291 -11.53 11.39 23.02
CA SER A 291 -12.74 12.18 23.17
C SER A 291 -13.95 11.45 22.56
N PRO A 292 -15.12 11.46 23.22
CA PRO A 292 -16.37 10.97 22.64
C PRO A 292 -16.65 11.61 21.26
N GLN A 293 -17.02 10.80 20.27
CA GLN A 293 -17.24 11.25 18.88
C GLN A 293 -18.12 12.52 18.71
N PRO A 294 -19.20 12.74 19.50
CA PRO A 294 -20.03 13.94 19.36
C PRO A 294 -19.24 15.24 19.61
N ILE A 295 -18.32 15.21 20.58
CA ILE A 295 -17.53 16.39 20.99
C ILE A 295 -16.56 16.78 19.86
N TRP A 296 -15.97 15.80 19.18
CA TRP A 296 -15.09 16.09 18.04
C TRP A 296 -15.84 16.65 16.84
N ARG A 297 -17.06 16.20 16.53
CA ARG A 297 -17.80 16.79 15.40
C ARG A 297 -17.98 18.31 15.56
N VAL A 298 -18.21 18.77 16.79
CA VAL A 298 -18.30 20.21 17.11
C VAL A 298 -16.93 20.89 17.05
N ALA A 299 -15.90 20.29 17.63
CA ALA A 299 -14.54 20.83 17.61
C ALA A 299 -13.96 20.94 16.18
N ARG A 300 -14.30 20.01 15.27
CA ARG A 300 -13.85 20.03 13.86
C ARG A 300 -14.38 21.23 13.10
N THR A 301 -15.62 21.64 13.36
CA THR A 301 -16.25 22.81 12.74
C THR A 301 -15.54 24.10 13.18
N LEU A 302 -15.05 24.15 14.42
CA LEU A 302 -14.28 25.26 14.96
C LEU A 302 -12.82 25.26 14.46
N PHE A 303 -12.17 24.09 14.40
CA PHE A 303 -10.77 23.97 13.97
C PHE A 303 -10.55 24.21 12.48
N ARG A 304 -11.53 23.92 11.61
CA ARG A 304 -11.46 24.24 10.17
C ARG A 304 -11.17 25.72 9.89
N ARG A 305 -11.49 26.64 10.81
CA ARG A 305 -11.17 28.07 10.69
C ARG A 305 -9.70 28.43 10.95
N PHE A 306 -8.92 27.54 11.59
CA PHE A 306 -7.55 27.84 12.05
C PHE A 306 -6.46 27.01 11.38
N THR A 307 -6.81 25.96 10.64
CA THR A 307 -5.83 25.01 10.06
C THR A 307 -5.75 25.02 8.55
N LEU A 308 -6.60 25.80 7.88
CA LEU A 308 -6.48 26.06 6.44
C LEU A 308 -5.65 27.33 6.28
N ASP A 309 -4.36 27.15 5.96
CA ASP A 309 -3.60 28.23 5.33
C ASP A 309 -4.38 28.62 4.04
N ARG A 310 -4.70 29.90 3.90
CA ARG A 310 -5.16 30.45 2.61
C ARG A 310 -4.01 30.49 1.62
#